data_AF-A0A835V7E0-F1
#
_entry.id   AF-A0A835V7E0-F1
#
_cell.length_a   1.000
_cell.length_b   1.000
_cell.length_c   1.000
_cell.angle_alpha   90.00
_cell.angle_beta   90.00
_cell.angle_gamma   90.00
#
_symmetry.space_group_name_H-M   'P 1'
#
loop_
_entity.id
_entity.type
_entity.pdbx_description
1 polymer ?
#
loop_
_entity_poly.entity_id
_entity_poly.type
_entity_poly.pdbx_seq_one_letter_code
_entity_poly.pdbx_strand_id
1 'polypeptide(L)' 'MAVELKKLLESRDITRIERIGAHSYIRGLGLDSSFEARAVSVGMVGQQPARKAAGLILQLIKEER' A
#
# COMPACT_ATOMS: atom_id res chain seq x y z
N MET A 1 -29.82 18.81 -2.23
CA MET A 1 -29.28 17.48 -2.61
C MET A 1 -28.13 17.55 -3.61
N ALA A 2 -28.21 18.30 -4.72
CA ALA A 2 -27.11 18.38 -5.71
C ALA A 2 -25.78 18.95 -5.17
N VAL A 3 -25.86 19.93 -4.25
CA VAL A 3 -24.68 20.57 -3.63
C VAL A 3 -23.91 19.60 -2.73
N GLU A 4 -24.61 18.67 -2.09
CA GLU A 4 -24.03 17.71 -1.14
C GLU A 4 -23.31 16.55 -1.86
N LEU A 5 -23.83 16.14 -3.02
CA LEU A 5 -23.17 15.17 -3.90
C LEU A 5 -21.84 15.71 -4.45
N LYS A 6 -21.77 17.01 -4.76
CA LYS A 6 -20.56 17.66 -5.28
C LYS A 6 -19.42 17.67 -4.25
N LYS A 7 -19.76 17.91 -2.98
CA LYS A 7 -18.81 17.94 -1.84
C LYS A 7 -18.17 16.58 -1.54
N LEU A 8 -18.92 15.48 -1.77
CA LEU A 8 -18.42 14.09 -1.65
C LEU A 8 -17.50 13.68 -2.80
N LEU A 9 -17.67 14.28 -3.99
CA LEU A 9 -16.82 14.03 -5.15
C LEU A 9 -15.51 14.83 -5.09
N GLU A 10 -15.55 16.07 -4.58
CA GLU A 10 -14.37 16.93 -4.41
C GLU A 10 -13.39 16.43 -3.33
N SER A 11 -13.82 15.59 -2.38
CA SER A 11 -12.94 15.05 -1.33
C SER A 11 -12.16 13.79 -1.71
N ARG A 12 -12.26 13.31 -2.96
CA ARG A 12 -11.66 12.03 -3.40
C ARG A 12 -10.25 12.13 -3.97
N ASP A 13 -9.72 13.33 -4.12
CA ASP A 13 -8.36 13.56 -4.62
C ASP A 13 -7.50 14.24 -3.56
N ILE A 14 -7.41 13.64 -2.38
CA ILE A 14 -6.36 13.95 -1.41
C ILE A 14 -5.07 13.38 -1.99
N THR A 15 -4.51 14.11 -2.94
CA THR A 15 -3.16 13.97 -3.48
C THR A 15 -2.79 12.51 -3.72
N ARG A 16 -3.16 11.96 -4.89
CA ARG A 16 -2.31 10.93 -5.49
C ARG A 16 -0.96 11.61 -5.64
N ILE A 17 -0.09 11.43 -4.66
CA ILE A 17 1.34 11.58 -4.83
C ILE A 17 1.62 10.60 -5.96
N GLU A 18 1.66 11.10 -7.19
CA GLU A 18 2.25 10.35 -8.29
C GLU A 18 3.58 9.86 -7.72
N ARG A 19 3.85 8.56 -7.78
CA ARG A 19 5.10 8.02 -7.26
C ARG A 19 6.22 8.62 -8.12
N ILE A 20 6.70 9.81 -7.76
CA ILE A 20 7.58 10.60 -8.61
C ILE A 20 8.91 9.86 -8.68
N GLY A 21 9.23 9.36 -9.87
CA GLY A 21 10.51 8.73 -10.24
C GLY A 21 10.79 7.38 -9.57
N ALA A 22 11.21 7.40 -8.30
CA ALA A 22 11.97 6.31 -7.69
C ALA A 22 11.15 5.10 -7.24
N HIS A 23 9.91 5.32 -6.78
CA HIS A 23 9.04 4.25 -6.24
C HIS A 23 7.91 3.88 -7.19
N SER A 24 7.99 4.34 -8.45
CA SER A 24 6.95 4.19 -9.48
C SER A 24 6.55 2.73 -9.75
N TYR A 25 7.47 1.78 -9.55
CA TYR A 25 7.27 0.35 -9.76
C TYR A 25 6.84 -0.43 -8.51
N ILE A 26 6.87 0.17 -7.30
CA ILE A 26 6.42 -0.50 -6.08
C ILE A 26 4.90 -0.57 -6.05
N ARG A 27 4.32 -1.77 -5.98
CA ARG A 27 2.86 -2.01 -5.95
C ARG A 27 2.37 -2.70 -4.69
N GLY A 28 3.28 -3.20 -3.84
CA GLY A 28 2.94 -3.83 -2.56
C GLY A 28 4.17 -4.38 -1.83
N LEU A 29 3.96 -5.16 -0.77
CA LEU A 29 5.04 -5.79 0.00
C LEU A 29 5.52 -7.13 -0.58
N GLY A 30 4.73 -7.79 -1.42
CA GLY A 30 5.12 -9.01 -2.13
C GLY A 30 5.30 -10.23 -1.24
N LEU A 31 4.42 -10.35 -0.25
CA LEU A 31 4.33 -11.49 0.66
C LEU A 31 3.43 -12.56 0.05
N ASP A 32 3.71 -13.82 0.37
CA ASP A 32 2.82 -14.94 0.07
C ASP A 32 1.81 -15.18 1.22
N SER A 33 1.05 -16.27 1.11
CA SER A 33 0.05 -16.68 2.11
C SER A 33 0.67 -17.06 3.46
N SER A 34 1.96 -17.36 3.50
CA SER A 34 2.70 -17.72 4.72
C SER A 34 3.43 -16.51 5.32
N PHE A 35 3.12 -15.29 4.87
CA PHE A 35 3.79 -14.05 5.27
C PHE A 35 5.29 -13.99 4.93
N GLU A 36 5.75 -14.80 3.98
CA GLU A 36 7.14 -14.77 3.54
C GLU A 36 7.31 -13.87 2.31
N ALA A 37 8.40 -13.09 2.32
CA ALA A 37 8.72 -12.20 1.23
C ALA A 37 9.45 -12.96 0.11
N ARG A 38 8.88 -12.93 -1.10
CA ARG A 38 9.57 -13.46 -2.29
C ARG A 38 10.78 -12.60 -2.63
N ALA A 39 11.85 -13.23 -3.14
CA ALA A 39 13.10 -12.55 -3.49
C ALA A 39 12.90 -11.33 -4.40
N VAL A 40 11.99 -11.44 -5.37
CA VAL A 40 11.52 -10.33 -6.22
C VAL A 40 10.00 -10.43 -6.35
N SER A 41 9.26 -9.37 -5.98
CA SER A 41 7.80 -9.33 -6.17
C SER A 41 7.24 -7.92 -6.02
N VAL A 42 6.21 -7.59 -6.80
CA VAL A 42 5.44 -6.31 -6.76
C VAL A 42 6.32 -5.04 -6.71
N GLY A 43 7.47 -5.09 -7.41
CA GLY A 43 8.45 -4.01 -7.46
C GLY A 43 9.51 -4.04 -6.36
N MET A 44 9.35 -4.85 -5.31
CA MET A 44 10.34 -5.01 -4.25
C MET A 44 11.37 -6.08 -4.62
N VAL A 45 12.64 -5.83 -4.29
CA VAL A 45 13.77 -6.78 -4.46
C VAL A 45 14.50 -6.93 -3.13
N GLY A 46 14.69 -8.15 -2.66
CA GLY A 46 15.37 -8.45 -1.40
C GLY A 46 14.62 -7.96 -0.16
N GLN A 47 15.38 -7.58 0.87
CA GLN A 47 14.89 -7.04 2.17
C GLN A 47 13.79 -7.91 2.81
N GLN A 48 13.95 -9.24 2.76
CA GLN A 48 12.91 -10.18 3.15
C GLN A 48 12.49 -10.03 4.63
N PRO A 49 13.42 -9.87 5.61
CA PRO A 49 13.02 -9.69 7.01
C PRO A 49 12.21 -8.41 7.24
N ALA A 50 12.63 -7.31 6.62
CA ALA A 50 11.94 -6.02 6.75
C ALA A 50 10.54 -6.06 6.11
N ARG A 51 10.40 -6.70 4.94
CA ARG A 51 9.11 -6.84 4.26
C ARG A 51 8.14 -7.73 5.04
N LYS A 52 8.64 -8.81 5.66
CA LYS A 52 7.83 -9.65 6.56
C LYS A 52 7.36 -8.87 7.78
N ALA A 53 8.25 -8.13 8.45
CA ALA A 53 7.90 -7.29 9.58
C ALA A 53 6.84 -6.22 9.22
N ALA A 54 6.99 -5.57 8.06
CA ALA A 54 5.99 -4.62 7.55
C ALA A 54 4.63 -5.29 7.27
N GLY A 55 4.63 -6.55 6.84
CA GLY A 55 3.41 -7.35 6.69
C GLY A 55 2.67 -7.55 8.00
N LEU A 56 3.39 -7.94 9.06
CA LEU A 56 2.81 -8.12 10.38
C LEU A 56 2.22 -6.82 10.93
N ILE A 57 2.95 -5.70 10.78
CA ILE A 57 2.44 -4.38 11.16
C ILE A 57 1.15 -4.04 10.40
N LEU A 58 1.10 -4.31 9.09
CA LEU A 58 -0.10 -4.10 8.29
C LEU A 58 -1.27 -4.97 8.75
N GLN A 59 -1.01 -6.19 9.21
CA GLN A 59 -2.05 -7.06 9.77
C GLN A 59 -2.59 -6.50 11.08
N LEU A 60 -1.72 -6.10 12.00
CA LEU A 60 -2.12 -5.50 13.28
C LEU A 60 -3.02 -4.27 13.07
N ILE A 61 -2.63 -3.38 12.15
CA ILE A 61 -3.42 -2.19 11.81
C ILE A 61 -4.81 -2.56 11.26
N LYS A 62 -4.92 -3.65 10.49
CA LYS A 62 -6.19 -4.10 9.91
C LYS A 62 -7.11 -4.76 10.93
N GLU A 63 -6.55 -5.41 11.94
CA GLU A 63 -7.32 -6.06 13.01
C GLU A 63 -7.89 -5.05 14.01
N GLU A 64 -7.26 -3.88 14.18
CA GLU A 64 -7.73 -2.80 15.06
C GLU A 64 -8.90 -1.95 14.46
N ARG A 65 -9.51 -2.37 13.35
CA ARG A 65 -10.60 -1.63 12.70
C ARG A 65 -11.88 -2.44 12.55
#